data_AF-A0A938CYA7-F1
#
_entry.id   AF-A0A938CYA7-F1
#
_cell.length_a   1.000
_cell.length_b   1.000
_cell.length_c   1.000
_cell.angle_alpha   90.00
_cell.angle_beta   90.00
_cell.angle_gamma   90.00
#
_symmetry.space_group_name_H-M   'P 1'
#
loop_
_entity.id
_entity.type
_entity.pdbx_description
1 polymer ?
#
loop_
_entity_poly.entity_id
_entity_poly.type
_entity_poly.pdbx_seq_one_letter_code
_entity_poly.pdbx_strand_id
1 'polypeptide(L)'
;RLGSAVLARPEIFGGRLGGLFDHLRAKAREGRLPARAILTAILDLFSMIWPGRLTLAGENLGDVWRHPAARGPGASDGFVPFHKLSQWLAYSLVEPLEGAGVAVDGLDELTGLPEYRNGGLFLDTGALALKNPAAARATHAVSSELVVEWRAATVALLDEVAARMRARLGLDATALPLAKVLQGGTWAAGRALASRLRADGGPPLRVDSDGTVF
;
A
#
# COMPACT_ATOMS: atom_id res chain seq x y z
N ARG A 1 -16.81 -13.41 -1.30
CA ARG A 1 -15.88 -13.14 -0.17
C ARG A 1 -16.25 -11.86 0.56
N LEU A 2 -16.28 -10.69 -0.09
CA LEU A 2 -16.67 -9.43 0.57
C LEU A 2 -18.08 -9.46 1.19
N GLY A 3 -19.11 -9.85 0.42
CA GLY A 3 -20.48 -9.94 0.96
C GLY A 3 -20.59 -10.84 2.20
N SER A 4 -19.88 -11.98 2.20
CA SER A 4 -19.80 -12.88 3.35
C SER A 4 -19.13 -12.23 4.56
N ALA A 5 -18.02 -11.48 4.36
CA ALA A 5 -17.35 -10.76 5.44
C ALA A 5 -18.26 -9.67 6.06
N VAL A 6 -19.02 -8.97 5.22
CA VAL A 6 -20.02 -7.96 5.66
C VAL A 6 -21.14 -8.62 6.47
N LEU A 7 -21.69 -9.75 5.99
CA LEU A 7 -22.75 -10.48 6.68
C LEU A 7 -22.27 -11.15 7.98
N ALA A 8 -21.00 -11.51 8.08
CA ALA A 8 -20.42 -12.13 9.28
C ALA A 8 -20.26 -11.15 10.45
N ARG A 9 -20.35 -9.83 10.21
CA ARG A 9 -20.15 -8.77 11.23
C ARG A 9 -21.35 -7.80 11.26
N PRO A 10 -22.57 -8.29 11.53
CA PRO A 10 -23.79 -7.47 11.49
C PRO A 10 -23.78 -6.31 12.49
N GLU A 11 -23.05 -6.43 13.59
CA GLU A 11 -22.87 -5.39 14.61
C GLU A 11 -22.05 -4.20 14.10
N ILE A 12 -21.29 -4.37 13.02
CA ILE A 12 -20.52 -3.31 12.36
C ILE A 12 -21.24 -2.83 11.10
N PHE A 13 -21.68 -3.75 10.26
CA PHE A 13 -22.18 -3.39 8.94
C PHE A 13 -23.70 -3.21 8.84
N GLY A 14 -24.49 -3.75 9.78
CA GLY A 14 -25.95 -3.76 9.66
C GLY A 14 -26.44 -4.39 8.34
N GLY A 15 -25.67 -5.35 7.79
CA GLY A 15 -25.95 -6.01 6.51
C GLY A 15 -25.51 -5.26 5.25
N ARG A 16 -24.86 -4.09 5.37
CA ARG A 16 -24.45 -3.24 4.24
C ARG A 16 -23.05 -2.65 4.43
N LEU A 17 -22.27 -2.56 3.36
CA LEU A 17 -20.89 -2.08 3.41
C LEU A 17 -20.76 -0.67 4.02
N GLY A 18 -21.79 0.17 3.84
CA GLY A 18 -21.84 1.52 4.40
C GLY A 18 -21.73 1.58 5.92
N GLY A 19 -22.03 0.50 6.67
CA GLY A 19 -21.81 0.48 8.12
C GLY A 19 -20.33 0.63 8.53
N LEU A 20 -19.39 0.41 7.61
CA LEU A 20 -17.98 0.78 7.82
C LEU A 20 -17.80 2.26 8.15
N PHE A 21 -18.57 3.13 7.48
CA PHE A 21 -18.51 4.57 7.73
C PHE A 21 -18.94 4.88 9.17
N ASP A 22 -20.08 4.33 9.60
CA ASP A 22 -20.59 4.53 10.96
C ASP A 22 -19.62 3.99 12.00
N HIS A 23 -19.02 2.82 11.74
CA HIS A 23 -17.98 2.22 12.58
C HIS A 23 -16.73 3.10 12.72
N LEU A 24 -16.23 3.66 11.62
CA LEU A 24 -15.08 4.56 11.63
C LEU A 24 -15.41 5.89 12.31
N ARG A 25 -16.58 6.47 12.02
CA ARG A 25 -17.06 7.71 12.65
C ARG A 25 -17.19 7.56 14.16
N ALA A 26 -17.66 6.41 14.65
CA ALA A 26 -17.76 6.14 16.09
C ALA A 26 -16.38 6.09 16.80
N LYS A 27 -15.30 5.83 16.05
CA LYS A 27 -13.92 5.86 16.57
C LYS A 27 -13.33 7.27 16.61
N ALA A 28 -13.95 8.24 15.94
CA ALA A 28 -13.48 9.61 15.96
C ALA A 28 -13.59 10.22 17.37
N ARG A 29 -12.67 11.12 17.70
CA ARG A 29 -12.65 11.90 18.94
C ARG A 29 -12.62 13.37 18.55
N GLU A 30 -13.56 14.16 19.07
CA GLU A 30 -13.69 15.59 18.73
C GLU A 30 -13.76 15.84 17.21
N GLY A 31 -14.43 14.94 16.48
CA GLY A 31 -14.55 15.01 15.02
C GLY A 31 -13.30 14.61 14.24
N ARG A 32 -12.26 14.11 14.90
CA ARG A 32 -10.98 13.71 14.29
C ARG A 32 -10.77 12.20 14.34
N LEU A 33 -10.22 11.65 13.26
CA LEU A 33 -9.92 10.23 13.13
C LEU A 33 -8.48 10.03 12.61
N PRO A 34 -7.60 9.34 13.36
CA PRO A 34 -6.28 9.01 12.86
C PRO A 34 -6.34 8.09 11.64
N ALA A 35 -5.56 8.38 10.61
CA ALA A 35 -5.50 7.57 9.40
C ALA A 35 -5.13 6.11 9.69
N ARG A 36 -4.25 5.86 10.66
CA ARG A 36 -3.94 4.50 11.15
C ARG A 36 -5.18 3.73 11.61
N ALA A 37 -6.17 4.40 12.21
CA ALA A 37 -7.38 3.74 12.70
C ALA A 37 -8.25 3.23 11.54
N ILE A 38 -8.22 3.92 10.40
CA ILE A 38 -8.87 3.48 9.16
C ILE A 38 -8.19 2.20 8.65
N LEU A 39 -6.86 2.20 8.55
CA LEU A 39 -6.11 1.02 8.11
C LEU A 39 -6.32 -0.17 9.05
N THR A 40 -6.23 0.02 10.37
CA THR A 40 -6.48 -1.04 11.35
C THR A 40 -7.87 -1.64 11.17
N ALA A 41 -8.92 -0.80 11.05
CA ALA A 41 -10.27 -1.30 10.83
C ALA A 41 -10.39 -2.07 9.51
N ILE A 42 -9.74 -1.62 8.43
CA ILE A 42 -9.73 -2.35 7.16
C ILE A 42 -9.05 -3.71 7.30
N LEU A 43 -7.90 -3.77 7.96
CA LEU A 43 -7.15 -5.02 8.18
C LEU A 43 -7.99 -6.00 9.02
N ASP A 44 -8.59 -5.53 10.11
CA ASP A 44 -9.41 -6.35 11.01
C ASP A 44 -10.67 -6.89 10.34
N LEU A 45 -11.33 -6.08 9.50
CA LEU A 45 -12.62 -6.42 8.91
C LEU A 45 -12.51 -7.15 7.56
N PHE A 46 -11.42 -6.94 6.85
CA PHE A 46 -11.27 -7.42 5.48
C PHE A 46 -10.06 -8.35 5.26
N SER A 47 -9.27 -8.71 6.27
CA SER A 47 -8.16 -9.67 6.13
C SER A 47 -8.53 -10.93 5.32
N MET A 48 -9.71 -11.49 5.59
CA MET A 48 -10.20 -12.73 4.97
C MET A 48 -10.71 -12.57 3.53
N ILE A 49 -10.91 -11.34 3.03
CA ILE A 49 -11.35 -11.15 1.63
C ILE A 49 -10.17 -11.23 0.67
N TRP A 50 -8.97 -10.89 1.16
CA TRP A 50 -7.74 -10.94 0.39
C TRP A 50 -7.30 -12.39 0.20
N PRO A 51 -6.64 -12.72 -0.93
CA PRO A 51 -6.15 -14.07 -1.14
C PRO A 51 -5.14 -14.45 -0.04
N GLY A 52 -5.32 -15.63 0.55
CA GLY A 52 -4.40 -16.13 1.57
C GLY A 52 -3.07 -16.57 0.97
N ARG A 53 -1.98 -16.19 1.64
CA ARG A 53 -0.59 -16.46 1.20
C ARG A 53 0.23 -17.04 2.34
N LEU A 54 0.29 -16.30 3.43
CA LEU A 54 0.89 -16.71 4.68
C LEU A 54 -0.19 -16.68 5.77
N THR A 55 -0.10 -17.62 6.69
CA THR A 55 -0.90 -17.63 7.91
C THR A 55 0.01 -17.58 9.13
N LEU A 56 -0.47 -16.94 10.19
CA LEU A 56 0.19 -16.93 11.48
C LEU A 56 -0.87 -17.11 12.57
N ALA A 57 -0.68 -18.10 13.44
CA ALA A 57 -1.68 -18.49 14.45
C ALA A 57 -3.09 -18.74 13.88
N GLY A 58 -3.19 -19.27 12.65
CA GLY A 58 -4.46 -19.53 11.96
C GLY A 58 -5.04 -18.32 11.23
N GLU A 59 -4.49 -17.13 11.42
CA GLU A 59 -4.97 -15.90 10.77
C GLU A 59 -4.34 -15.72 9.39
N ASN A 60 -5.16 -15.32 8.41
CA ASN A 60 -4.68 -14.97 7.08
C ASN A 60 -4.01 -13.59 7.11
N LEU A 61 -2.75 -13.53 6.71
CA LEU A 61 -1.99 -12.28 6.67
C LEU A 61 -2.19 -11.49 5.35
N GLY A 62 -2.76 -12.10 4.30
CA GLY A 62 -2.96 -11.43 3.02
C GLY A 62 -1.63 -11.09 2.33
N ASP A 63 -1.41 -9.82 1.99
CA ASP A 63 -0.22 -9.33 1.28
C ASP A 63 1.00 -9.16 2.21
N VAL A 64 1.43 -10.28 2.79
CA VAL A 64 2.66 -10.46 3.56
C VAL A 64 3.50 -11.54 2.89
N TRP A 65 4.80 -11.30 2.78
CA TRP A 65 5.74 -12.19 2.09
C TRP A 65 6.97 -12.49 2.94
N ARG A 66 7.79 -13.44 2.49
CA ARG A 66 9.07 -13.75 3.13
C ARG A 66 10.23 -13.10 2.38
N HIS A 67 11.21 -12.60 3.12
CA HIS A 67 12.49 -12.14 2.57
C HIS A 67 13.66 -12.53 3.49
N PRO A 68 14.76 -13.14 2.98
CA PRO A 68 15.88 -13.61 3.82
C PRO A 68 16.63 -12.51 4.58
N ALA A 69 16.54 -11.25 4.15
CA ALA A 69 17.12 -10.11 4.84
C ALA A 69 16.17 -9.42 5.83
N ALA A 70 14.87 -9.72 5.78
CA ALA A 70 13.92 -9.18 6.75
C ALA A 70 14.12 -9.87 8.10
N ARG A 71 14.05 -9.11 9.19
CA ARG A 71 14.18 -9.62 10.55
C ARG A 71 12.95 -9.22 11.35
N GLY A 72 12.45 -10.15 12.16
CA GLY A 72 11.26 -9.95 12.98
C GLY A 72 11.30 -10.82 14.23
N PRO A 73 10.43 -10.55 15.21
CA PRO A 73 10.36 -11.34 16.43
C PRO A 73 9.72 -12.71 16.17
N GLY A 74 10.36 -13.78 16.64
CA GLY A 74 9.76 -15.11 16.70
C GLY A 74 9.21 -15.60 15.35
N ALA A 75 7.93 -15.98 15.33
CA ALA A 75 7.30 -16.59 14.16
C ALA A 75 7.09 -15.62 12.97
N SER A 76 7.24 -14.31 13.17
CA SER A 76 7.22 -13.32 12.10
C SER A 76 8.60 -13.00 11.54
N ASP A 77 9.66 -13.71 11.96
CA ASP A 77 10.98 -13.52 11.37
C ASP A 77 10.98 -13.80 9.86
N GLY A 78 11.61 -12.89 9.12
CA GLY A 78 11.59 -12.88 7.67
C GLY A 78 10.30 -12.37 7.03
N PHE A 79 9.27 -11.94 7.77
CA PHE A 79 8.04 -11.40 7.18
C PHE A 79 8.19 -9.95 6.74
N VAL A 80 7.60 -9.63 5.59
CA VAL A 80 7.51 -8.29 5.01
C VAL A 80 6.04 -7.98 4.72
N PRO A 81 5.37 -7.19 5.57
CA PRO A 81 3.98 -6.82 5.36
C PRO A 81 3.86 -5.60 4.44
N PHE A 82 3.04 -5.71 3.39
CA PHE A 82 2.75 -4.59 2.49
C PHE A 82 1.31 -4.14 2.57
N HIS A 83 0.36 -5.08 2.61
CA HIS A 83 -1.08 -4.81 2.65
C HIS A 83 -1.51 -3.71 1.65
N LYS A 84 -0.94 -3.71 0.43
CA LYS A 84 -1.02 -2.56 -0.49
C LYS A 84 -2.46 -2.17 -0.84
N LEU A 85 -3.34 -3.14 -1.07
CA LEU A 85 -4.74 -2.86 -1.37
C LEU A 85 -5.52 -2.34 -0.14
N SER A 86 -5.17 -2.79 1.06
CA SER A 86 -5.74 -2.27 2.31
C SER A 86 -5.28 -0.83 2.57
N GLN A 87 -4.00 -0.53 2.35
CA GLN A 87 -3.48 0.85 2.39
C GLN A 87 -4.17 1.75 1.36
N TRP A 88 -4.32 1.28 0.13
CA TRP A 88 -5.00 2.04 -0.92
C TRP A 88 -6.48 2.29 -0.60
N LEU A 89 -7.17 1.30 -0.02
CA LEU A 89 -8.54 1.47 0.46
C LEU A 89 -8.60 2.48 1.61
N ALA A 90 -7.64 2.47 2.53
CA ALA A 90 -7.57 3.44 3.63
C ALA A 90 -7.45 4.87 3.09
N TYR A 91 -6.55 5.11 2.13
CA TYR A 91 -6.45 6.41 1.46
C TYR A 91 -7.73 6.80 0.73
N SER A 92 -8.40 5.85 0.07
CA SER A 92 -9.66 6.10 -0.65
C SER A 92 -10.84 6.47 0.26
N LEU A 93 -10.76 6.17 1.56
CA LEU A 93 -11.81 6.53 2.53
C LEU A 93 -11.60 7.93 3.14
N VAL A 94 -10.44 8.55 2.97
CA VAL A 94 -10.12 9.86 3.56
C VAL A 94 -11.09 10.93 3.08
N GLU A 95 -11.20 11.13 1.76
CA GLU A 95 -12.08 12.16 1.18
C GLU A 95 -13.56 11.96 1.56
N PRO A 96 -14.15 10.75 1.48
CA PRO A 96 -15.51 10.52 1.95
C PRO A 96 -15.73 10.83 3.44
N LEU A 97 -14.75 10.54 4.31
CA LEU A 97 -14.85 10.84 5.74
C LEU A 97 -14.79 12.34 6.00
N GLU A 98 -13.85 13.03 5.37
CA GLU A 98 -13.69 14.49 5.48
C GLU A 98 -14.92 15.22 4.93
N GLY A 99 -15.44 14.77 3.78
CA GLY A 99 -16.68 15.29 3.19
C GLY A 99 -17.91 15.10 4.08
N ALA A 100 -17.90 14.13 4.99
CA ALA A 100 -18.94 13.91 5.98
C ALA A 100 -18.66 14.58 7.35
N GLY A 101 -17.64 15.45 7.44
CA GLY A 101 -17.30 16.20 8.64
C GLY A 101 -16.43 15.44 9.65
N VAL A 102 -15.78 14.35 9.25
CA VAL A 102 -14.78 13.63 10.06
C VAL A 102 -13.39 13.98 9.53
N ALA A 103 -12.68 14.88 10.22
CA ALA A 103 -11.33 15.26 9.85
C ALA A 103 -10.37 14.08 10.03
N VAL A 104 -9.57 13.76 9.01
CA VAL A 104 -8.58 12.68 9.10
C VAL A 104 -7.19 13.28 9.35
N ASP A 105 -6.47 12.78 10.35
CA ASP A 105 -5.11 13.22 10.66
C ASP A 105 -4.10 12.08 10.64
N GLY A 106 -2.81 12.43 10.73
CA GLY A 106 -1.73 11.43 10.71
C GLY A 106 -1.64 10.64 9.40
N LEU A 107 -1.93 11.26 8.25
CA LEU A 107 -1.86 10.59 6.93
C LEU A 107 -0.47 10.01 6.63
N ASP A 108 0.57 10.58 7.22
CA ASP A 108 1.97 10.11 7.13
C ASP A 108 2.26 8.89 8.01
N GLU A 109 1.32 8.46 8.86
CA GLU A 109 1.41 7.16 9.56
C GLU A 109 1.05 5.99 8.64
N LEU A 110 0.45 6.27 7.48
CA LEU A 110 0.23 5.28 6.42
C LEU A 110 1.45 5.19 5.51
N THR A 111 1.66 4.03 4.88
CA THR A 111 2.87 3.77 4.09
C THR A 111 2.65 4.04 2.61
N GLY A 112 3.77 4.24 1.90
CA GLY A 112 3.78 4.25 0.44
C GLY A 112 3.16 2.97 -0.15
N LEU A 113 2.69 3.07 -1.40
CA LEU A 113 2.08 1.95 -2.12
C LEU A 113 3.14 1.26 -3.00
N PRO A 114 3.60 0.04 -2.66
CA PRO A 114 4.62 -0.67 -3.41
C PRO A 114 4.03 -1.38 -4.63
N GLU A 115 3.44 -0.60 -5.53
CA GLU A 115 2.99 -1.06 -6.83
C GLU A 115 4.00 -0.76 -7.94
N TYR A 116 3.78 -1.31 -9.12
CA TYR A 116 4.82 -1.39 -10.16
C TYR A 116 5.10 -0.05 -10.84
N ARG A 117 4.22 0.95 -10.75
CA ARG A 117 4.49 2.31 -11.27
C ARG A 117 5.43 3.08 -10.35
N ASN A 118 5.15 3.08 -9.06
CA ASN A 118 5.99 3.66 -8.01
C ASN A 118 7.33 2.94 -7.95
N GLY A 119 7.33 1.60 -7.89
CA GLY A 119 8.57 0.83 -7.90
C GLY A 119 9.31 0.97 -9.22
N GLY A 120 8.57 1.04 -10.34
CA GLY A 120 9.15 1.13 -11.68
C GLY A 120 9.86 2.45 -11.90
N LEU A 121 9.34 3.54 -11.33
CA LEU A 121 9.98 4.85 -11.34
C LEU A 121 11.43 4.77 -10.83
N PHE A 122 11.67 4.05 -9.73
CA PHE A 122 13.01 3.98 -9.14
C PHE A 122 14.02 3.20 -10.00
N LEU A 123 13.56 2.16 -10.71
CA LEU A 123 14.40 1.45 -11.68
C LEU A 123 14.63 2.29 -12.95
N ASP A 124 13.58 2.93 -13.46
CA ASP A 124 13.62 3.69 -14.72
C ASP A 124 14.44 4.98 -14.60
N THR A 125 14.53 5.53 -13.39
CA THR A 125 15.37 6.70 -13.09
C THR A 125 16.80 6.33 -12.67
N GLY A 126 17.08 5.04 -12.44
CA GLY A 126 18.38 4.55 -11.95
C GLY A 126 18.61 4.78 -10.45
N ALA A 127 17.59 5.18 -9.69
CA ALA A 127 17.67 5.24 -8.22
C ALA A 127 17.83 3.84 -7.60
N LEU A 128 17.26 2.82 -8.27
CA LEU A 128 17.53 1.41 -8.04
C LEU A 128 18.15 0.80 -9.29
N ALA A 129 19.01 -0.20 -9.09
CA ALA A 129 19.59 -1.00 -10.17
C ALA A 129 19.56 -2.48 -9.80
N LEU A 130 19.30 -3.33 -10.80
CA LEU A 130 19.37 -4.78 -10.61
C LEU A 130 20.83 -5.21 -10.50
N LYS A 131 21.17 -5.96 -9.44
CA LYS A 131 22.50 -6.58 -9.29
C LYS A 131 22.85 -7.44 -10.51
N ASN A 132 21.87 -8.16 -11.05
CA ASN A 132 21.97 -8.88 -12.32
C ASN A 132 21.01 -8.26 -13.36
N PRO A 133 21.52 -7.49 -14.34
CA PRO A 133 20.68 -6.86 -15.37
C PRO A 133 19.86 -7.86 -16.21
N ALA A 134 20.32 -9.11 -16.34
CA ALA A 134 19.57 -10.13 -17.09
C ALA A 134 18.22 -10.48 -16.44
N ALA A 135 18.05 -10.21 -15.14
CA ALA A 135 16.80 -10.46 -14.42
C ALA A 135 15.62 -9.66 -14.98
N ALA A 136 15.85 -8.50 -15.62
CA ALA A 136 14.80 -7.72 -16.29
C ALA A 136 14.13 -8.48 -17.46
N ARG A 137 14.81 -9.49 -18.02
CA ARG A 137 14.30 -10.29 -19.14
C ARG A 137 13.42 -11.46 -18.69
N ALA A 138 13.36 -11.77 -17.40
CA ALA A 138 12.49 -12.84 -16.88
C ALA A 138 11.16 -12.27 -16.40
N THR A 139 10.16 -13.14 -16.29
CA THR A 139 8.94 -12.86 -15.51
C THR A 139 9.13 -13.46 -14.13
N HIS A 140 8.86 -12.67 -13.09
CA HIS A 140 9.06 -13.06 -11.70
C HIS A 140 7.73 -13.28 -11.00
N ALA A 141 7.66 -14.33 -10.18
CA ALA A 141 6.53 -14.49 -9.26
C ALA A 141 6.52 -13.34 -8.24
N VAL A 142 5.33 -12.93 -7.80
CA VAL A 142 5.20 -11.90 -6.73
C VAL A 142 5.94 -12.31 -5.45
N SER A 143 6.00 -13.61 -5.16
CA SER A 143 6.70 -14.19 -4.01
C SER A 143 8.22 -14.23 -4.12
N SER A 144 8.78 -13.93 -5.30
CA SER A 144 10.22 -13.99 -5.51
C SER A 144 10.95 -12.97 -4.62
N GLU A 145 12.15 -13.33 -4.18
CA GLU A 145 13.00 -12.45 -3.38
C GLU A 145 13.17 -11.08 -4.06
N LEU A 146 13.43 -11.07 -5.36
CA LEU A 146 13.59 -9.83 -6.14
C LEU A 146 12.35 -8.92 -6.07
N VAL A 147 11.15 -9.48 -6.26
CA VAL A 147 9.92 -8.66 -6.25
C VAL A 147 9.61 -8.18 -4.83
N VAL A 148 9.81 -9.01 -3.81
CA VAL A 148 9.61 -8.61 -2.41
C VAL A 148 10.62 -7.53 -2.00
N GLU A 149 11.90 -7.68 -2.36
CA GLU A 149 12.97 -6.69 -2.11
C GLU A 149 12.64 -5.36 -2.80
N TRP A 150 12.26 -5.42 -4.08
CA TRP A 150 11.90 -4.23 -4.85
C TRP A 150 10.68 -3.51 -4.25
N ARG A 151 9.65 -4.24 -3.83
CA ARG A 151 8.48 -3.67 -3.16
C ARG A 151 8.84 -3.03 -1.81
N ALA A 152 9.68 -3.69 -1.01
CA ALA A 152 10.17 -3.14 0.26
C ALA A 152 11.00 -1.87 0.06
N ALA A 153 11.94 -1.89 -0.89
CA ALA A 153 12.72 -0.72 -1.26
C ALA A 153 11.82 0.43 -1.77
N THR A 154 10.77 0.10 -2.52
CA THR A 154 9.79 1.09 -3.01
C THR A 154 9.12 1.82 -1.84
N VAL A 155 8.65 1.11 -0.80
CA VAL A 155 8.04 1.77 0.37
C VAL A 155 9.02 2.75 1.01
N ALA A 156 10.25 2.31 1.29
CA ALA A 156 11.26 3.16 1.94
C ALA A 156 11.66 4.37 1.07
N LEU A 157 11.80 4.18 -0.24
CA LEU A 157 12.18 5.27 -1.15
C LEU A 157 11.05 6.28 -1.36
N LEU A 158 9.79 5.90 -1.20
CA LEU A 158 8.67 6.85 -1.27
C LEU A 158 8.71 7.85 -0.11
N ASP A 159 9.13 7.42 1.09
CA ASP A 159 9.32 8.31 2.23
C ASP A 159 10.45 9.32 1.98
N GLU A 160 11.56 8.84 1.41
CA GLU A 160 12.69 9.70 0.99
C GLU A 160 12.27 10.71 -0.08
N VAL A 161 11.47 10.30 -1.06
CA VAL A 161 10.92 11.21 -2.08
C VAL A 161 10.03 12.28 -1.42
N ALA A 162 9.14 11.88 -0.51
CA ALA A 162 8.26 12.82 0.18
C ALA A 162 9.06 13.85 1.00
N ALA A 163 10.06 13.40 1.76
CA ALA A 163 10.96 14.28 2.52
C ALA A 163 11.69 15.29 1.62
N ARG A 164 12.26 14.82 0.50
CA ARG A 164 12.97 15.69 -0.46
C ARG A 164 12.03 16.68 -1.17
N MET A 165 10.83 16.26 -1.53
CA MET A 165 9.83 17.14 -2.14
C MET A 165 9.40 18.25 -1.17
N ARG A 166 9.14 17.90 0.09
CA ARG A 166 8.82 18.85 1.17
C ARG A 166 9.91 19.87 1.36
N ALA A 167 11.16 19.42 1.51
CA ALA A 167 12.31 20.31 1.65
C ALA A 167 12.46 21.26 0.45
N ARG A 168 12.27 20.75 -0.78
CA ARG A 168 12.39 21.56 -2.00
C ARG A 168 11.27 22.59 -2.17
N LEU A 169 10.06 22.27 -1.69
CA LEU A 169 8.88 23.13 -1.81
C LEU A 169 8.63 24.02 -0.59
N GLY A 170 9.39 23.84 0.50
CA GLY A 170 9.16 24.53 1.77
C GLY A 170 7.82 24.14 2.42
N LEU A 171 7.39 22.89 2.22
CA LEU A 171 6.13 22.35 2.74
C LEU A 171 6.39 21.32 3.84
N ASP A 172 5.44 21.15 4.76
CA ASP A 172 5.48 20.10 5.78
C ASP A 172 4.60 18.89 5.41
N ALA A 173 4.53 17.92 6.32
CA ALA A 173 3.73 16.70 6.15
C ALA A 173 2.21 16.96 6.14
N THR A 174 1.75 18.09 6.69
CA THR A 174 0.34 18.45 6.70
C THR A 174 -0.07 19.06 5.35
N ALA A 175 0.76 19.92 4.79
CA ALA A 175 0.52 20.54 3.49
C ALA A 175 0.72 19.54 2.33
N LEU A 176 1.76 18.71 2.42
CA LEU A 176 2.12 17.70 1.43
C LEU A 176 2.28 16.31 2.08
N PRO A 177 1.19 15.67 2.52
CA PRO A 177 1.24 14.31 3.07
C PRO A 177 1.67 13.30 2.02
N LEU A 178 2.17 12.15 2.46
CA LEU A 178 2.67 11.09 1.58
C LEU A 178 1.61 10.73 0.51
N ALA A 179 0.33 10.64 0.89
CA ALA A 179 -0.78 10.39 -0.03
C ALA A 179 -0.79 11.29 -1.28
N LYS A 180 -0.47 12.58 -1.15
CA LYS A 180 -0.39 13.53 -2.28
C LYS A 180 0.83 13.28 -3.16
N VAL A 181 1.94 12.83 -2.57
CA VAL A 181 3.17 12.48 -3.29
C VAL A 181 2.98 11.21 -4.13
N LEU A 182 2.13 10.29 -3.69
CA LEU A 182 1.89 9.02 -4.41
C LEU A 182 1.13 9.23 -5.73
N GLN A 183 -0.17 9.54 -5.69
CA GLN A 183 -1.02 9.56 -6.89
C GLN A 183 -0.64 10.69 -7.86
N GLY A 184 -0.48 11.91 -7.35
CA GLY A 184 -0.12 13.08 -8.15
C GLY A 184 1.37 13.18 -8.47
N GLY A 185 2.23 12.41 -7.81
CA GLY A 185 3.68 12.45 -7.97
C GLY A 185 4.24 11.16 -8.56
N THR A 186 4.69 10.26 -7.70
CA THR A 186 5.50 9.09 -8.11
C THR A 186 4.76 8.14 -9.03
N TRP A 187 3.45 7.93 -8.82
CA TRP A 187 2.65 7.05 -9.65
C TRP A 187 2.48 7.62 -11.06
N ALA A 188 2.09 8.89 -11.16
CA ALA A 188 1.92 9.59 -12.43
C ALA A 188 3.26 9.71 -13.19
N ALA A 189 4.34 10.06 -12.50
CA ALA A 189 5.69 10.14 -13.06
C ALA A 189 6.18 8.77 -13.56
N GLY A 190 6.01 7.71 -12.76
CA GLY A 190 6.37 6.35 -13.13
C GLY A 190 5.59 5.84 -14.34
N ARG A 191 4.29 6.13 -14.41
CA ARG A 191 3.46 5.82 -15.58
C ARG A 191 3.93 6.56 -16.83
N ALA A 192 4.17 7.86 -16.74
CA ALA A 192 4.61 8.67 -17.86
C ALA A 192 6.00 8.23 -18.38
N LEU A 193 6.93 7.94 -17.46
CA LEU A 193 8.27 7.48 -17.81
C LEU A 193 8.23 6.09 -18.46
N ALA A 194 7.46 5.16 -17.92
CA ALA A 194 7.29 3.84 -18.50
C ALA A 194 6.77 3.90 -19.95
N SER A 195 5.79 4.76 -20.24
CA SER A 195 5.29 4.97 -21.61
C SER A 195 6.32 5.60 -22.56
N ARG A 196 7.28 6.38 -22.04
CA ARG A 196 8.38 6.92 -22.86
C ARG A 196 9.45 5.89 -23.15
N LEU A 197 9.71 4.98 -22.20
CA LEU A 197 10.78 3.99 -22.30
C LEU A 197 10.35 2.70 -23.01
N ARG A 198 9.04 2.38 -23.01
CA ARG A 198 8.51 1.12 -23.55
C ARG A 198 7.21 1.36 -24.29
N ALA A 199 7.08 0.73 -25.45
CA ALA A 199 5.91 0.86 -26.32
C ALA A 199 4.61 0.33 -25.68
N ASP A 200 4.70 -0.72 -24.85
CA ASP A 200 3.57 -1.27 -24.09
C ASP A 200 3.24 -0.47 -22.82
N GLY A 201 4.09 0.51 -22.45
CA GLY A 201 4.01 1.25 -21.21
C GLY A 201 4.09 0.35 -19.97
N GLY A 202 4.66 -0.84 -20.08
CA GLY A 202 4.81 -1.79 -18.97
C GLY A 202 5.86 -1.36 -17.94
N PRO A 203 5.89 -1.98 -16.75
CA PRO A 203 6.95 -1.77 -15.78
C PRO A 203 8.31 -2.34 -16.24
N PRO A 204 9.44 -1.85 -15.70
CA PRO A 204 10.77 -2.40 -15.97
C PRO A 204 10.98 -3.84 -15.51
N LEU A 205 10.25 -4.28 -14.49
CA LEU A 205 10.23 -5.68 -14.03
C LEU A 205 8.90 -6.32 -14.39
N ARG A 206 8.95 -7.43 -15.12
CA ARG A 206 7.77 -8.24 -15.44
C ARG A 206 7.43 -9.12 -14.25
N VAL A 207 6.22 -8.95 -13.74
CA VAL A 207 5.72 -9.71 -12.60
C VAL A 207 4.50 -10.51 -13.04
N ASP A 208 4.49 -11.79 -12.71
CA ASP A 208 3.30 -12.63 -12.83
C ASP A 208 2.36 -12.28 -11.68
N SER A 209 1.33 -11.48 -11.98
CA SER A 209 0.39 -10.93 -10.99
C SER A 209 -1.04 -11.17 -11.45
N ASP A 210 -1.88 -11.60 -10.50
CA ASP A 210 -3.33 -11.78 -10.66
C ASP A 210 -4.12 -10.49 -10.37
N GLY A 211 -3.44 -9.36 -10.20
CA GLY A 211 -4.04 -8.06 -9.87
C GLY A 211 -4.37 -7.86 -8.38
N THR A 212 -4.05 -8.82 -7.52
CA THR A 212 -4.37 -8.72 -6.07
C THR A 212 -3.24 -8.12 -5.22
N VAL A 213 -2.14 -7.72 -5.86
CA VAL A 213 -0.93 -7.21 -5.19
C VAL A 213 -0.44 -5.88 -5.78
N PHE A 214 -0.88 -5.57 -7.00
CA PHE A 214 -0.44 -4.44 -7.80
C PHE A 214 -1.63 -3.63 -8.31
#